data_AF-A0A0J9FF05-F1
#
_entry.id   AF-A0A0J9FF05-F1
#
_cell.length_a   1.000
_cell.length_b   1.000
_cell.length_c   1.000
_cell.angle_alpha   90.00
_cell.angle_beta   90.00
_cell.angle_gamma   90.00
#
_symmetry.space_group_name_H-M   'P 1'
#
loop_
_entity.id
_entity.type
_entity.pdbx_description
1 polymer ?
#
loop_
_entity_poly.entity_id
_entity_poly.type
_entity_poly.pdbx_seq_one_letter_code
_entity_poly.pdbx_strand_id
1 'polypeptide(L)'
;MVKRYPHTAIVTIDVNGKTVNGEWVPGKPIEISVPGRYDPVSDGTVVYKRNSAGDEAQVHGYFYTKIQPQSGSKFLRLKVASKGIDVPIICWEPYQSHSIINV
;
A
#
# COMPACT_ATOMS: atom_id res chain seq x y z
N MET A 1 3.13 2.86 -27.73
CA MET A 1 3.76 2.09 -26.64
C MET A 1 3.06 2.47 -25.33
N VAL A 2 2.40 1.53 -24.65
CA VAL A 2 1.62 1.82 -23.41
C VAL A 2 2.56 1.94 -22.21
N LYS A 3 2.54 3.07 -21.50
CA LYS A 3 3.32 3.25 -20.27
C LYS A 3 2.70 2.40 -19.15
N ARG A 4 3.38 1.32 -18.75
CA ARG A 4 2.87 0.38 -17.72
C ARG A 4 2.69 1.00 -16.34
N TYR A 5 3.49 2.01 -15.99
CA TYR A 5 3.41 2.74 -14.72
C TYR A 5 3.32 4.25 -14.98
N PRO A 6 2.10 4.75 -15.28
CA PRO A 6 1.91 6.14 -15.66
C PRO A 6 1.94 7.12 -14.48
N HIS A 7 1.82 6.62 -13.24
CA HIS A 7 1.68 7.44 -12.03
C HIS A 7 2.87 7.27 -11.08
N THR A 8 3.01 8.23 -10.18
CA THR A 8 3.89 8.14 -9.01
C THR A 8 3.04 8.35 -7.77
N ALA A 9 3.07 7.38 -6.87
CA ALA A 9 2.47 7.50 -5.56
C ALA A 9 3.50 7.97 -4.53
N ILE A 10 3.04 8.72 -3.53
CA ILE A 10 3.78 8.89 -2.28
C ILE A 10 3.21 7.88 -1.29
N VAL A 11 4.05 6.98 -0.80
CA VAL A 11 3.68 5.98 0.20
C VAL A 11 4.30 6.38 1.53
N THR A 12 3.47 6.53 2.55
CA THR A 12 3.93 6.77 3.92
C THR A 12 4.12 5.43 4.62
N ILE A 13 5.32 5.17 5.12
CA ILE A 13 5.67 3.97 5.86
C ILE A 13 6.24 4.31 7.23
N ASP A 14 5.91 3.53 8.23
CA ASP A 14 6.57 3.55 9.52
C ASP A 14 7.76 2.59 9.47
N VAL A 15 8.97 3.14 9.57
CA VAL A 15 10.21 2.37 9.64
C VAL A 15 10.71 2.26 11.07
N ASN A 16 11.34 1.12 11.37
CA ASN A 16 11.91 0.81 12.69
C ASN A 16 10.89 0.72 13.84
N GLY A 17 9.59 0.63 13.54
CA GLY A 17 8.61 0.21 14.52
C GLY A 17 8.86 -1.23 14.97
N LYS A 18 8.43 -1.55 16.19
CA LYS A 18 8.70 -2.85 16.81
C LYS A 18 7.56 -3.27 17.71
N THR A 19 7.35 -4.58 17.80
CA THR A 19 6.42 -5.13 18.78
C THR A 19 7.12 -5.21 20.14
N VAL A 20 6.59 -4.51 21.14
CA VAL A 20 7.04 -4.57 22.53
C VAL A 20 5.87 -5.10 23.36
N ASN A 21 6.07 -6.21 24.07
CA ASN A 21 5.04 -6.84 24.90
C ASN A 21 3.71 -7.14 24.16
N GLY A 22 3.79 -7.50 22.88
CA GLY A 22 2.61 -7.79 22.06
C GLY A 22 1.93 -6.57 21.43
N GLU A 23 2.38 -5.35 21.75
CA GLU A 23 1.85 -4.11 21.18
C GLU A 23 2.83 -3.51 20.18
N TRP A 24 2.31 -3.01 19.06
CA TRP A 24 3.12 -2.32 18.06
C TRP A 24 3.49 -0.90 18.54
N VAL A 25 4.78 -0.65 18.71
CA VAL A 25 5.32 0.68 18.98
C VAL A 25 5.74 1.29 17.64
N PRO A 26 5.14 2.42 17.22
CA PRO A 26 5.50 3.09 15.98
C PRO A 26 6.94 3.62 16.04
N GLY A 27 7.65 3.52 14.92
CA GLY A 27 8.96 4.09 14.72
C GLY A 27 8.85 5.49 14.11
N LYS A 28 9.59 5.72 13.02
CA LYS A 28 9.60 7.01 12.32
C LYS A 28 8.79 6.89 11.02
N PRO A 29 7.75 7.72 10.82
CA PRO A 29 7.10 7.80 9.52
C PRO A 29 8.03 8.47 8.52
N ILE A 30 8.20 7.84 7.35
CA ILE A 30 8.89 8.39 6.20
C ILE A 30 8.00 8.27 4.97
N GLU A 31 8.27 9.11 3.98
CA GLU A 31 7.59 9.07 2.69
C GLU A 31 8.55 8.55 1.62
N ILE A 32 8.07 7.60 0.81
CA ILE A 32 8.80 7.06 -0.34
C ILE A 32 8.02 7.29 -1.62
N SER A 33 8.75 7.55 -2.71
CA SER A 33 8.17 7.74 -4.04
C SER A 33 8.10 6.41 -4.78
N VAL A 34 6.90 6.01 -5.18
CA VAL A 34 6.61 4.70 -5.76
C VAL A 34 5.97 4.86 -7.13
N PRO A 35 6.70 4.61 -8.24
CA PRO A 35 6.11 4.60 -9.56
C PRO A 35 5.17 3.40 -9.70
N GLY A 36 4.00 3.60 -10.30
CA GLY A 36 3.01 2.55 -10.43
C GLY A 36 1.79 2.90 -11.29
N ARG A 37 0.79 2.02 -11.21
CA ARG A 37 -0.53 2.19 -11.83
C ARG A 37 -1.60 2.00 -10.76
N TYR A 38 -2.56 2.92 -10.71
CA TYR A 38 -3.72 2.82 -9.82
C TYR A 38 -4.93 2.36 -10.62
N ASP A 39 -5.56 1.27 -10.18
CA ASP A 39 -6.82 0.77 -10.73
C ASP A 39 -7.86 0.71 -9.61
N PRO A 40 -9.01 1.42 -9.73
CA PRO A 40 -10.08 1.33 -8.74
C PRO A 40 -10.79 -0.03 -8.83
N VAL A 41 -11.30 -0.53 -7.71
CA VAL A 41 -12.23 -1.66 -7.68
C VAL A 41 -13.58 -1.21 -8.23
N SER A 42 -14.19 -2.00 -9.11
CA SER A 42 -15.54 -1.73 -9.63
C SER A 42 -16.60 -2.12 -8.60
N ASP A 43 -17.70 -1.37 -8.56
CA ASP A 43 -18.77 -1.46 -7.55
C ASP A 43 -19.42 -2.85 -7.38
N GLY A 44 -19.21 -3.77 -8.33
CA GLY A 44 -19.76 -5.13 -8.28
C GLY A 44 -18.87 -6.19 -7.63
N THR A 45 -17.58 -5.91 -7.38
CA THR A 45 -16.64 -6.89 -6.81
C THR A 45 -16.21 -6.47 -5.42
N VAL A 46 -16.67 -7.17 -4.39
CA VAL A 46 -16.23 -6.96 -3.01
C VAL A 46 -15.05 -7.86 -2.72
N VAL A 47 -13.86 -7.27 -2.55
CA VAL A 47 -12.63 -7.98 -2.15
C VAL A 47 -12.24 -7.52 -0.76
N TYR A 48 -11.91 -8.48 0.12
CA TYR A 48 -11.38 -8.20 1.45
C TYR A 48 -9.92 -8.62 1.54
N LYS A 49 -9.14 -7.82 2.28
CA LYS A 49 -7.74 -8.12 2.60
C LYS A 49 -7.51 -7.93 4.09
N ARG A 50 -6.63 -8.77 4.66
CA ARG A 50 -6.19 -8.60 6.04
C ARG A 50 -5.12 -7.52 6.13
N ASN A 51 -5.29 -6.61 7.05
CA ASN A 51 -4.29 -5.61 7.39
C ASN A 51 -3.18 -6.22 8.27
N SER A 52 -2.17 -5.42 8.63
CA SER A 52 -1.07 -5.87 9.51
C SER A 52 -1.50 -6.23 10.94
N ALA A 53 -2.68 -5.79 11.38
CA ALA A 53 -3.25 -6.11 12.69
C ALA A 53 -4.09 -7.40 12.67
N GLY A 54 -4.36 -7.96 11.48
CA GLY A 54 -5.18 -9.15 11.30
C GLY A 54 -6.65 -8.86 10.98
N ASP A 55 -7.07 -7.59 10.96
CA ASP A 55 -8.44 -7.21 10.63
C ASP A 55 -8.68 -7.24 9.12
N GLU A 56 -9.90 -7.58 8.72
CA GLU A 56 -10.32 -7.53 7.31
C GLU A 56 -10.82 -6.13 6.95
N ALA A 57 -10.32 -5.60 5.84
CA ALA A 57 -10.77 -4.35 5.25
C ALA A 57 -11.16 -4.58 3.78
N GLN A 58 -12.23 -3.90 3.35
CA GLN A 58 -12.64 -3.92 1.96
C GLN A 58 -11.64 -3.15 1.11
N VAL A 59 -11.22 -3.74 0.00
CA VAL A 59 -10.35 -3.12 -0.99
C VAL A 59 -11.18 -2.23 -1.90
N HIS A 60 -10.80 -0.97 -2.02
CA HIS A 60 -11.36 0.04 -2.91
C HIS A 60 -10.46 0.33 -4.11
N GLY A 61 -9.17 -0.06 -4.07
CA GLY A 61 -8.27 0.08 -5.19
C GLY A 61 -6.98 -0.75 -5.09
N TYR A 62 -6.33 -0.91 -6.23
CA TYR A 62 -5.04 -1.57 -6.35
C TYR A 62 -4.01 -0.63 -6.93
N PHE A 63 -2.84 -0.55 -6.29
CA PHE A 63 -1.68 0.13 -6.85
C PHE A 63 -0.58 -0.87 -7.20
N TYR A 64 -0.35 -1.07 -8.49
CA TYR A 64 0.64 -2.00 -9.02
C TYR A 64 1.99 -1.31 -9.19
N THR A 65 3.04 -1.88 -8.62
CA THR A 65 4.41 -1.33 -8.70
C THR A 65 5.46 -2.43 -8.80
N LYS A 66 6.66 -2.10 -9.30
CA LYS A 66 7.82 -3.01 -9.25
C LYS A 66 8.56 -2.97 -7.92
N ILE A 67 8.33 -1.95 -7.10
CA ILE A 67 8.99 -1.81 -5.80
C ILE A 67 8.47 -2.90 -4.87
N GLN A 68 9.36 -3.63 -4.21
CA GLN A 68 8.95 -4.66 -3.26
C GLN A 68 8.64 -4.03 -1.89
N PRO A 69 7.70 -4.59 -1.11
CA PRO A 69 7.40 -4.09 0.23
C PRO A 69 8.64 -4.17 1.12
N GLN A 70 8.87 -3.14 1.91
CA GLN A 70 10.00 -3.10 2.85
C GLN A 70 9.69 -3.97 4.07
N SER A 71 10.53 -4.98 4.30
CA SER A 71 10.40 -5.87 5.47
C SER A 71 10.45 -5.08 6.78
N GLY A 72 9.62 -5.49 7.75
CA GLY A 72 9.58 -4.87 9.08
C GLY A 72 9.03 -3.44 9.11
N SER A 73 8.41 -2.96 8.02
CA SER A 73 7.76 -1.65 7.97
C SER A 73 6.24 -1.79 8.07
N LYS A 74 5.58 -0.83 8.70
CA LYS A 74 4.11 -0.73 8.66
C LYS A 74 3.70 0.27 7.60
N PHE A 75 2.82 -0.13 6.69
CA PHE A 75 2.35 0.73 5.60
C PHE A 75 1.16 1.55 6.08
N LEU A 76 1.21 2.86 5.91
CA LEU A 76 0.24 3.77 6.53
C LEU A 76 -0.74 4.36 5.51
N ARG A 77 -0.23 5.02 4.47
CA ARG A 77 -1.05 5.75 3.50
C ARG A 77 -0.49 5.69 2.09
N LEU A 78 -1.39 5.73 1.11
CA LEU A 78 -1.10 5.86 -0.31
C LEU A 78 -1.68 7.18 -0.81
N LYS A 79 -0.83 8.01 -1.42
CA LYS A 79 -1.24 9.24 -2.11
C LYS A 79 -0.90 9.17 -3.59
N VAL A 80 -1.91 9.29 -4.46
CA VAL A 80 -1.73 9.37 -5.91
C VAL A 80 -2.31 10.71 -6.40
N ALA A 81 -1.47 11.75 -6.36
CA ALA A 81 -1.90 13.13 -6.65
C ALA A 81 -2.57 13.27 -8.03
N SER A 82 -2.05 12.60 -9.06
CA SER A 82 -2.61 12.63 -10.43
C SER A 82 -4.01 12.00 -10.55
N LYS A 83 -4.50 11.35 -9.49
CA LYS A 83 -5.82 10.72 -9.42
C LYS A 83 -6.68 11.25 -8.27
N GLY A 84 -6.18 12.20 -7.47
CA GLY A 84 -6.88 12.72 -6.29
C GLY A 84 -7.08 11.67 -5.19
N ILE A 85 -6.24 10.64 -5.12
CA ILE A 85 -6.35 9.55 -4.13
C ILE A 85 -5.45 9.86 -2.93
N ASP A 86 -6.02 9.78 -1.73
CA ASP A 86 -5.31 9.84 -0.44
C ASP A 86 -6.04 8.94 0.58
N VAL A 87 -5.56 7.70 0.73
CA VAL A 87 -6.27 6.62 1.44
C VAL A 87 -5.31 5.80 2.32
N PRO A 88 -5.81 5.15 3.39
CA PRO A 88 -5.00 4.22 4.17
C PRO A 88 -4.57 3.01 3.34
N ILE A 89 -3.43 2.42 3.68
CA ILE A 89 -2.99 1.14 3.09
C ILE A 89 -3.50 -0.01 3.94
N ILE A 90 -4.15 -0.98 3.30
CA ILE A 90 -4.56 -2.22 3.95
C ILE A 90 -3.35 -3.14 4.08
N CYS A 91 -2.73 -3.48 2.94
CA CYS A 91 -1.52 -4.29 2.89
C CYS A 91 -0.73 -4.04 1.60
N TRP A 92 0.56 -4.35 1.64
CA TRP A 92 1.45 -4.35 0.48
C TRP A 92 2.03 -5.74 0.28
N GLU A 93 1.61 -6.41 -0.78
CA GLU A 93 1.90 -7.81 -1.03
C GLU A 93 2.85 -7.97 -2.24
N PRO A 94 3.88 -8.82 -2.16
CA PRO A 94 4.66 -9.22 -3.33
C PRO A 94 3.83 -10.14 -4.24
N TYR A 95 3.94 -9.96 -5.56
CA TYR A 95 3.26 -10.78 -6.56
C TYR A 95 4.18 -11.10 -7.75
N GLN A 96 4.92 -12.21 -7.64
CA GLN A 96 5.84 -12.73 -8.66
C GLN A 96 6.78 -11.66 -9.25
N SER A 97 6.37 -10.98 -10.32
CA SER A 97 7.14 -9.98 -11.06
C SER A 97 6.93 -8.53 -10.63
N HIS A 98 5.97 -8.27 -9.73
CA HIS A 98 5.61 -6.96 -9.22
C HIS A 98 5.09 -7.08 -7.79
N SER A 99 4.51 -6.02 -7.25
CA SER A 99 3.83 -6.00 -5.96
C SER A 99 2.57 -5.15 -6.07
N ILE A 100 1.67 -5.33 -5.10
CA ILE A 100 0.35 -4.72 -5.08
C ILE A 100 0.15 -4.06 -3.73
N ILE A 101 -0.16 -2.77 -3.74
CA ILE A 101 -0.67 -2.06 -2.57
C ILE A 101 -2.19 -2.08 -2.65
N ASN A 102 -2.83 -2.74 -1.68
CA ASN A 102 -4.27 -2.80 -1.55
C ASN A 102 -4.71 -1.65 -0.65
N VAL A 103 -5.65 -0.84 -1.13
CA VAL A 103 -6.22 0.32 -0.43
C VAL A 103 -7.73 0.30 -0.44
#